data_AF-A0A1C5NC09-F1
#
_entry.id   AF-A0A1C5NC09-F1
#
_cell.length_a   1.000
_cell.length_b   1.000
_cell.length_c   1.000
_cell.angle_alpha   90.00
_cell.angle_beta   90.00
_cell.angle_gamma   90.00
#
_symmetry.space_group_name_H-M   'P 1'
#
loop_
_entity.id
_entity.type
_entity.pdbx_description
1 polymer ?
#
loop_
_entity_poly.entity_id
_entity_poly.type
_entity_poly.pdbx_seq_one_letter_code
_entity_poly.pdbx_strand_id
1 'polypeptide(L)'
;MNLAKIIDEFKLQKCGAFICKKCDADIPDIRKYKYIDVCEYWYDDKNDPDYNTWVEAEGIGYGFIWCGNWQRKHCKFLQRRAVRKFAQRLMELFLLEDRLVLTYKFDGAECFGFMIGNHCYVQIRVSNKEPDV
;
A
#
# COMPACT_ATOMS: atom_id res chain seq x y z
N MET A 1 -12.52 2.55 9.35
CA MET A 1 -12.28 3.26 8.07
C MET A 1 -12.91 2.48 6.89
N ASN A 2 -13.25 3.09 5.75
CA ASN A 2 -13.68 2.37 4.53
C ASN A 2 -13.13 3.02 3.24
N LEU A 3 -13.18 2.32 2.09
CA LEU A 3 -12.57 2.79 0.84
C LEU A 3 -13.17 4.10 0.30
N ALA A 4 -14.47 4.35 0.50
CA ALA A 4 -15.10 5.60 0.07
C ALA A 4 -14.54 6.79 0.86
N LYS A 5 -14.39 6.66 2.19
CA LYS A 5 -13.75 7.67 3.03
C LYS A 5 -12.29 7.91 2.62
N ILE A 6 -11.58 6.87 2.20
CA ILE A 6 -10.21 6.99 1.71
C ILE A 6 -10.13 7.78 0.40
N ILE A 7 -11.07 7.62 -0.52
CA ILE A 7 -11.16 8.48 -1.72
C ILE A 7 -11.25 9.95 -1.29
N ASP A 8 -12.06 10.26 -0.28
CA ASP A 8 -12.26 11.62 0.20
C ASP A 8 -11.05 12.18 0.93
N GLU A 9 -10.45 11.43 1.86
CA GLU A 9 -9.28 11.84 2.64
C GLU A 9 -8.06 12.12 1.75
N PHE A 10 -7.79 11.22 0.79
CA PHE A 10 -6.68 11.36 -0.14
C PHE A 10 -7.03 12.22 -1.37
N LYS A 11 -8.25 12.76 -1.46
CA LYS A 11 -8.74 13.59 -2.56
C LYS A 11 -8.56 12.94 -3.94
N LEU A 12 -8.85 11.64 -4.02
CA LEU A 12 -8.57 10.81 -5.21
C LEU A 12 -9.63 10.96 -6.31
N GLN A 13 -10.63 11.82 -6.16
CA GLN A 13 -11.71 12.00 -7.14
C GLN A 13 -11.14 12.44 -8.52
N LYS A 14 -10.05 13.21 -8.52
CA LYS A 14 -9.37 13.66 -9.75
C LYS A 14 -8.43 12.61 -10.36
N CYS A 15 -8.16 11.52 -9.65
CA CYS A 15 -7.23 10.46 -10.03
C CYS A 15 -7.92 9.30 -10.78
N GLY A 16 -9.18 9.48 -11.19
CA GLY A 16 -9.99 8.43 -11.78
C GLY A 16 -10.22 7.27 -10.82
N ALA A 17 -10.39 7.58 -9.53
CA ALA A 17 -10.57 6.57 -8.50
C ALA A 17 -11.93 5.88 -8.60
N PHE A 18 -11.93 4.56 -8.54
CA PHE A 18 -13.14 3.75 -8.49
C PHE A 18 -12.95 2.54 -7.58
N ILE A 19 -14.06 2.07 -7.02
CA ILE A 19 -14.10 0.87 -6.18
C ILE A 19 -14.80 -0.22 -6.98
N CYS A 20 -14.18 -1.38 -7.08
CA CYS A 20 -14.78 -2.56 -7.70
C CYS A 20 -14.46 -3.81 -6.91
N LYS A 21 -15.17 -4.90 -7.22
CA LYS A 21 -14.74 -6.22 -6.78
C LYS A 21 -13.46 -6.60 -7.50
N LYS A 22 -12.62 -7.39 -6.84
CA LYS A 22 -11.38 -7.89 -7.43
C LYS A 22 -11.59 -8.66 -8.74
N CYS A 23 -12.69 -9.40 -8.91
CA CYS A 23 -12.98 -10.10 -10.16
C CYS A 23 -13.17 -9.16 -11.36
N ASP A 24 -13.59 -7.93 -11.08
CA ASP A 24 -13.86 -6.89 -12.08
C ASP A 24 -12.69 -5.91 -12.21
N ALA A 25 -11.68 -6.03 -11.35
CA ALA A 25 -10.48 -5.21 -11.37
C ALA A 25 -9.47 -5.80 -12.36
N ASP A 26 -9.08 -5.01 -13.37
CA ASP A 26 -7.98 -5.35 -14.27
C ASP A 26 -6.63 -5.08 -13.57
N ILE A 27 -6.30 -5.92 -12.58
CA ILE A 27 -5.05 -5.82 -11.82
C ILE A 27 -3.95 -6.57 -12.59
N PRO A 28 -2.93 -5.88 -13.11
CA PRO A 28 -1.85 -6.51 -13.85
C PRO A 28 -0.93 -7.30 -12.91
N ASP A 29 -0.13 -8.20 -13.49
CA ASP A 29 0.97 -8.81 -12.77
C ASP A 29 1.98 -7.74 -12.36
N ILE A 30 1.93 -7.35 -11.08
CA ILE A 30 2.77 -6.29 -10.51
C ILE A 30 4.27 -6.55 -10.68
N ARG A 31 4.69 -7.79 -10.95
CA ARG A 31 6.09 -8.16 -11.23
C ARG A 31 6.65 -7.53 -12.50
N LYS A 32 5.77 -7.13 -13.42
CA LYS A 32 6.16 -6.47 -14.68
C LYS A 32 6.67 -5.04 -14.46
N TYR A 33 6.41 -4.45 -13.29
CA TYR A 33 6.77 -3.06 -13.00
C TYR A 33 8.16 -2.96 -12.34
N LYS A 34 8.92 -1.92 -12.74
CA LYS A 34 10.27 -1.68 -12.23
C LYS A 34 10.25 -1.21 -10.77
N TYR A 35 9.30 -0.36 -10.42
CA TYR A 35 9.14 0.25 -9.10
C TYR A 35 7.80 -0.20 -8.50
N ILE A 36 7.86 -0.66 -7.26
CA ILE A 36 6.71 -1.08 -6.46
C ILE A 36 6.88 -0.47 -5.08
N ASP A 37 5.86 0.23 -4.62
CA ASP A 37 5.79 0.80 -3.28
C ASP A 37 4.57 0.21 -2.56
N VAL A 38 4.73 -0.08 -1.27
CA VAL A 38 3.64 -0.56 -0.40
C VAL A 38 3.56 0.37 0.79
N CYS A 39 2.37 0.94 1.03
CA CYS A 39 2.08 1.80 2.17
C CYS A 39 0.94 1.20 2.98
N GLU A 40 1.11 1.12 4.30
CA GLU A 40 0.08 0.69 5.23
C GLU A 40 -0.33 1.88 6.09
N TYR A 41 -1.63 2.20 6.09
CA TYR A 41 -2.21 3.29 6.86
C TYR A 41 -3.12 2.69 7.93
N TRP A 42 -2.68 2.77 9.19
CA TRP A 42 -3.41 2.28 10.35
C TRP A 42 -4.33 3.38 10.89
N TYR A 43 -5.59 3.03 11.13
CA TYR A 43 -6.66 3.91 11.56
C TYR A 43 -7.24 3.41 12.88
N ASP A 44 -7.15 4.26 13.90
CA ASP A 44 -7.71 3.98 15.22
C ASP A 44 -9.23 3.91 15.23
N ASP A 45 -9.76 3.02 16.06
CA ASP A 45 -11.15 3.13 16.49
C ASP A 45 -11.24 4.18 17.61
N LYS A 46 -11.83 5.34 17.29
CA LYS A 46 -11.99 6.42 18.27
C LYS A 46 -12.84 6.02 19.48
N ASN A 47 -13.64 4.95 19.37
CA ASN A 47 -14.48 4.46 20.44
C ASN A 47 -13.79 3.44 21.35
N ASP A 48 -12.62 2.92 20.97
CA ASP A 48 -11.86 1.95 21.77
C ASP A 48 -10.35 2.26 21.72
N PRO A 49 -9.93 3.36 22.39
CA PRO A 49 -8.54 3.83 22.34
C PRO A 49 -7.55 2.90 23.06
N ASP A 50 -8.03 2.02 23.95
CA ASP A 50 -7.20 1.15 24.78
C ASP A 50 -6.88 -0.19 24.09
N TYR A 51 -7.63 -0.58 23.04
CA TYR A 51 -7.33 -1.78 22.24
C TYR A 51 -6.09 -1.62 21.34
N ASN A 52 -5.68 -0.38 21.07
CA ASN A 52 -4.58 -0.04 20.18
C ASN A 52 -3.38 0.48 20.99
N THR A 53 -2.56 -0.46 21.46
CA THR A 53 -1.24 -0.12 22.01
C THR A 53 -0.33 0.33 20.86
N TRP A 54 -0.26 1.64 20.62
CA TRP A 54 0.82 2.21 19.82
C TRP A 54 2.14 1.97 20.57
N VAL A 55 2.80 0.87 20.27
CA VAL A 55 4.20 0.65 20.67
C VAL A 55 5.06 1.33 19.64
N GLU A 56 5.38 2.59 19.89
CA GLU A 56 6.42 3.30 19.16
C GLU A 56 7.77 2.84 19.72
N ALA A 57 8.36 1.83 19.08
CA ALA A 57 9.71 1.38 19.38
C ALA A 57 10.70 2.20 18.53
N GLU A 58 11.33 3.20 19.14
CA GLU A 58 12.47 3.89 18.52
C GLU A 58 13.69 2.95 18.47
N GLY A 59 13.87 2.30 17.33
CA GLY A 59 14.97 1.42 17.02
C GLY A 59 15.12 1.28 15.51
N ILE A 60 16.28 0.79 15.05
CA ILE A 60 16.60 0.66 13.62
C ILE A 60 15.69 -0.41 13.00
N GLY A 61 14.50 0.01 12.58
CA GLY A 61 13.53 -0.82 11.89
C GLY A 61 12.15 -0.83 12.55
N TYR A 62 11.29 0.14 12.23
CA TYR A 62 9.92 -0.06 11.72
C TYR A 62 9.31 1.29 11.30
N GLY A 63 8.33 1.28 10.38
CA GLY A 63 7.43 2.41 10.11
C GLY A 63 7.36 2.90 8.66
N PHE A 64 8.46 2.75 7.93
CA PHE A 64 8.56 2.85 6.48
C PHE A 64 9.75 1.95 6.12
N ILE A 65 9.75 1.22 5.01
CA ILE A 65 11.05 0.88 4.37
C ILE A 65 11.58 2.16 3.70
N TRP A 66 11.71 3.23 4.48
CA TRP A 66 12.60 4.34 4.18
C TRP A 66 13.96 3.95 4.76
N CYS A 67 14.64 3.04 4.05
CA CYS A 67 16.05 2.80 4.26
C CYS A 67 16.84 4.00 3.70
N GLY A 68 16.75 5.16 4.35
CA GLY A 68 17.41 6.42 3.98
C GLY A 68 18.87 6.52 4.44
N ASN A 69 19.45 5.45 4.97
CA ASN A 69 20.81 5.40 5.50
C ASN A 69 21.86 5.04 4.42
N TRP A 70 23.13 5.40 4.62
CA TRP A 70 24.24 5.18 3.66
C TRP A 70 24.35 3.73 3.14
N GLN A 71 24.00 2.75 3.98
CA GLN A 71 23.90 1.33 3.65
C GLN A 71 22.91 1.02 2.50
N ARG A 72 21.93 1.91 2.24
CA ARG A 72 21.00 1.86 1.10
C ARG A 72 21.70 1.70 -0.24
N LYS A 73 22.80 2.44 -0.48
CA LYS A 73 23.51 2.37 -1.78
C LYS A 73 24.00 0.95 -2.07
N HIS A 74 24.33 0.19 -1.03
CA HIS A 74 24.93 -1.14 -1.15
C HIS A 74 23.90 -2.28 -1.21
N CYS A 75 22.69 -2.09 -0.68
CA CYS A 75 21.68 -3.16 -0.56
C CYS A 75 20.37 -2.92 -1.33
N LYS A 76 20.33 -1.98 -2.30
CA LYS A 76 19.12 -1.66 -3.09
C LYS A 76 18.44 -2.90 -3.69
N PHE A 77 19.21 -3.90 -4.12
CA PHE A 77 18.66 -5.11 -4.73
C PHE A 77 17.90 -5.99 -3.71
N LEU A 78 18.40 -6.11 -2.48
CA LEU A 78 17.74 -6.86 -1.40
C LEU A 78 16.46 -6.16 -0.96
N GLN A 79 16.50 -4.84 -0.80
CA GLN A 79 15.32 -4.03 -0.46
C GLN A 79 14.24 -4.17 -1.53
N ARG A 80 14.60 -4.03 -2.82
CA ARG A 80 13.67 -4.25 -3.94
C ARG A 80 13.09 -5.66 -3.91
N ARG A 81 13.89 -6.68 -3.61
CA ARG A 81 13.42 -8.07 -3.50
C ARG A 81 12.45 -8.25 -2.33
N ALA A 82 12.73 -7.65 -1.18
CA ALA A 82 11.88 -7.71 0.00
C ALA A 82 10.52 -7.04 -0.26
N VAL A 83 10.51 -5.81 -0.78
CA VAL A 83 9.27 -5.08 -1.11
C VAL A 83 8.45 -5.83 -2.15
N ARG A 84 9.09 -6.38 -3.20
CA ARG A 84 8.39 -7.20 -4.20
C ARG A 84 7.75 -8.44 -3.60
N LYS A 85 8.46 -9.18 -2.75
CA LYS A 85 7.91 -10.35 -2.06
C LYS A 85 6.76 -9.98 -1.12
N PHE A 86 6.89 -8.85 -0.43
CA PHE A 86 5.85 -8.37 0.48
C PHE A 86 4.58 -7.96 -0.27
N ALA A 87 4.73 -7.17 -1.33
CA ALA A 87 3.62 -6.80 -2.22
C ALA A 87 2.94 -8.03 -2.82
N GLN A 88 3.71 -9.02 -3.29
CA GLN A 88 3.17 -10.28 -3.81
C GLN A 88 2.33 -11.02 -2.77
N ARG A 89 2.86 -11.18 -1.55
CA ARG A 89 2.13 -11.85 -0.48
C ARG A 89 0.84 -11.12 -0.12
N LEU A 90 0.88 -9.78 -0.06
CA LEU A 90 -0.31 -8.97 0.19
C LEU A 90 -1.34 -9.12 -0.93
N MET A 91 -0.89 -9.12 -2.18
CA MET A 91 -1.76 -9.41 -3.32
C MET A 91 -2.35 -10.81 -3.22
N GLU A 92 -1.55 -11.84 -2.96
CA GLU A 92 -2.04 -13.23 -2.79
C GLU A 92 -3.08 -13.35 -1.67
N LEU A 93 -2.83 -12.75 -0.50
CA LEU A 93 -3.79 -12.73 0.60
C LEU A 93 -5.08 -11.99 0.23
N PHE A 94 -4.96 -10.86 -0.46
CA PHE A 94 -6.10 -10.13 -0.97
C PHE A 94 -6.88 -10.94 -2.02
N LEU A 95 -6.20 -11.72 -2.87
CA LEU A 95 -6.79 -12.52 -3.94
C LEU A 95 -7.63 -13.71 -3.44
N LEU A 96 -7.45 -14.13 -2.18
CA LEU A 96 -8.19 -15.25 -1.57
C LEU A 96 -9.59 -14.84 -1.06
N GLU A 97 -9.83 -13.55 -0.88
CA GLU A 97 -11.09 -13.04 -0.33
C GLU A 97 -11.82 -12.19 -1.39
N ASP A 98 -13.14 -12.29 -1.50
CA ASP A 98 -13.97 -11.43 -2.40
C ASP A 98 -14.05 -10.00 -1.82
N ARG A 99 -12.89 -9.33 -1.76
CA ARG A 99 -12.74 -7.99 -1.21
C ARG A 99 -12.88 -6.93 -2.29
N LEU A 100 -13.34 -5.77 -1.85
CA LEU A 100 -13.34 -4.56 -2.66
C LEU A 100 -11.91 -4.02 -2.81
N VAL A 101 -11.57 -3.58 -4.01
CA VAL A 101 -10.34 -2.87 -4.33
C VAL A 101 -10.69 -1.45 -4.77
N LEU A 102 -9.87 -0.51 -4.33
CA LEU A 102 -9.81 0.86 -4.80
C LEU A 102 -8.71 0.95 -5.85
N THR A 103 -9.06 1.28 -7.08
CA THR A 103 -8.10 1.45 -8.18
C THR A 103 -8.08 2.91 -8.62
N TYR A 104 -6.90 3.47 -8.83
CA TYR A 104 -6.74 4.84 -9.33
C TYR A 104 -5.36 5.04 -9.96
N LYS A 105 -5.19 6.16 -10.68
CA LYS A 105 -3.90 6.57 -11.24
C LYS A 105 -3.40 7.82 -10.56
N PHE A 106 -2.19 7.76 -10.01
CA PHE A 106 -1.55 8.90 -9.36
C PHE A 106 -0.14 9.04 -9.90
N ASP A 107 0.18 10.24 -10.41
CA ASP A 107 1.51 10.57 -10.92
C ASP A 107 2.05 9.55 -11.97
N GLY A 108 1.19 9.17 -12.92
CA GLY A 108 1.53 8.19 -13.95
C GLY A 108 1.83 6.78 -13.43
N ALA A 109 1.58 6.50 -12.15
CA ALA A 109 1.60 5.18 -11.56
C ALA A 109 0.18 4.62 -11.40
N GLU A 110 0.09 3.30 -11.39
CA GLU A 110 -1.15 2.60 -11.06
C GLU A 110 -1.14 2.27 -9.57
N CYS A 111 -2.26 2.55 -8.90
CA CYS A 111 -2.41 2.33 -7.47
C CYS A 111 -3.60 1.41 -7.21
N PHE A 112 -3.38 0.45 -6.32
CA PHE A 112 -4.38 -0.49 -5.85
C PHE A 112 -4.44 -0.42 -4.34
N GLY A 113 -5.64 -0.25 -3.80
CA GLY A 113 -5.88 -0.05 -2.39
C GLY A 113 -6.91 -1.03 -1.86
N PHE A 114 -6.70 -1.59 -0.68
CA PHE A 114 -7.69 -2.43 -0.03
C PHE A 114 -7.61 -2.34 1.49
N MET A 115 -8.71 -2.66 2.15
CA MET A 115 -8.76 -2.71 3.61
C MET A 115 -8.37 -4.11 4.12
N ILE A 116 -7.58 -4.15 5.18
CA ILE A 116 -7.41 -5.30 6.07
C ILE A 116 -8.23 -5.03 7.33
N GLY A 117 -9.35 -5.74 7.47
CA GLY A 117 -10.36 -5.41 8.46
C GLY A 117 -10.92 -4.00 8.24
N ASN A 118 -11.15 -3.29 9.34
CA ASN A 118 -11.64 -1.92 9.41
C ASN A 118 -10.57 -0.90 9.86
N HIS A 119 -9.33 -1.38 10.09
CA HIS A 119 -8.27 -0.64 10.76
C HIS A 119 -7.06 -0.36 9.90
N CYS A 120 -6.77 -1.16 8.87
CA CYS A 120 -5.59 -0.94 8.03
C CYS A 120 -5.99 -0.80 6.57
N TYR A 121 -5.54 0.28 5.94
CA TYR A 121 -5.58 0.42 4.49
C TYR A 121 -4.21 0.14 3.91
N VAL A 122 -4.14 -0.80 2.99
CA VAL A 122 -2.94 -1.12 2.23
C VAL A 122 -3.06 -0.52 0.86
N GLN A 123 -2.04 0.24 0.46
CA GLN A 123 -1.87 0.78 -0.88
C GLN A 123 -0.64 0.16 -1.53
N ILE A 124 -0.81 -0.36 -2.74
CA ILE A 124 0.26 -0.84 -3.61
C ILE A 124 0.31 0.07 -4.84
N ARG A 125 1.42 0.78 -4.99
CA ARG A 125 1.71 1.60 -6.16
C ARG A 125 2.71 0.87 -7.05
N VAL A 126 2.44 0.83 -8.35
CA VAL A 126 3.34 0.24 -9.35
C VAL A 126 3.62 1.22 -10.48
N SER A 127 4.88 1.29 -10.90
CA SER A 127 5.30 2.17 -11.99
C SER A 127 6.58 1.69 -12.66
N ASN A 128 6.78 2.11 -13.90
CA ASN A 128 8.08 2.02 -14.58
C ASN A 128 8.90 3.31 -14.44
N LYS A 129 8.30 4.38 -13.93
CA LYS A 129 8.98 5.62 -13.56
C LYS A 129 9.44 5.54 -12.11
N GLU A 130 10.63 6.08 -11.86
CA GLU A 130 11.12 6.25 -10.49
C GLU A 130 10.19 7.24 -9.78
N PRO A 131 9.77 6.97 -8.53
CA PRO A 131 9.03 7.96 -7.75
C PRO A 131 9.87 9.23 -7.58
N ASP A 132 9.25 10.38 -7.77
CA ASP A 132 9.84 11.66 -7.37
C ASP A 132 9.99 11.64 -5.84
N VAL A 133 11.23 11.78 -5.36
CA VAL A 133 11.60 11.76 -3.93
C VAL A 133 11.68 13.16 -3.38
#